data_AF-V9HMM6-F1
#
_entry.id   AF-V9HMM6-F1
#
_cell.length_a   1.000
_cell.length_b   1.000
_cell.length_c   1.000
_cell.angle_alpha   90.00
_cell.angle_beta   90.00
_cell.angle_gamma   90.00
#
_symmetry.space_group_name_H-M   'P 1'
#
loop_
_entity.id
_entity.type
_entity.pdbx_description
1 polymer ?
#
loop_
_entity_poly.entity_id
_entity_poly.type
_entity_poly.pdbx_seq_one_letter_code
_entity_poly.pdbx_strand_id
1 'polypeptide(L)'
;MKKIKLLPFILCLNACVSAYSPQDLPMLSSEQILLFQLDKLDEQGNVLQTSLLSIQGEADGATRWTQTDAFGAPQARFVAKSNGWQRDGFVMPNAEAKRLFTEMLPYVKRGFRQPEKIRNVLITPLENE
;
A
#
# COMPACT_ATOMS: atom_id res chain seq x y z
N MET A 1 -60.12 2.26 -9.99
CA MET A 1 -58.98 3.19 -9.77
C MET A 1 -58.41 2.94 -8.38
N LYS A 2 -57.25 2.27 -8.23
CA LYS A 2 -56.59 2.07 -6.92
C LYS A 2 -55.08 2.21 -7.08
N LYS A 3 -54.49 2.96 -6.16
CA LYS A 3 -53.24 3.72 -6.31
C LYS A 3 -52.02 2.81 -6.29
N ILE A 4 -51.15 2.95 -7.29
CA ILE A 4 -49.81 2.34 -7.33
C ILE A 4 -48.97 3.06 -6.27
N LYS A 5 -48.54 2.34 -5.23
CA LYS A 5 -47.60 2.86 -4.23
C LYS A 5 -46.18 2.69 -4.79
N LEU A 6 -45.60 3.79 -5.25
CA LEU A 6 -44.17 3.85 -5.53
C LEU A 6 -43.40 3.68 -4.21
N LEU A 7 -42.68 2.57 -4.09
CA LEU A 7 -41.71 2.30 -3.03
C LEU A 7 -40.46 3.14 -3.33
N PRO A 8 -39.99 4.00 -2.41
CA PRO A 8 -38.76 4.76 -2.63
C PRO A 8 -37.58 3.80 -2.54
N PHE A 9 -36.91 3.60 -3.68
CA PHE A 9 -35.63 2.91 -3.78
C PHE A 9 -34.58 3.80 -3.10
N ILE A 10 -34.34 3.54 -1.81
CA ILE A 10 -33.29 4.21 -1.03
C ILE A 10 -31.94 3.77 -1.60
N LEU A 11 -31.34 4.69 -2.37
CA LEU A 11 -30.00 4.58 -2.91
C LEU A 11 -29.01 4.80 -1.75
N CYS A 12 -28.65 3.75 -1.02
CA CYS A 12 -27.51 3.79 -0.11
C CYS A 12 -26.23 3.83 -0.95
N LEU A 13 -25.83 5.03 -1.37
CA LEU A 13 -24.47 5.30 -1.82
C LEU A 13 -23.55 5.03 -0.62
N ASN A 14 -23.01 3.82 -0.53
CA ASN A 14 -21.89 3.53 0.34
C ASN A 14 -20.80 4.56 0.01
N ALA A 15 -20.61 5.51 0.93
CA ALA A 15 -19.51 6.46 0.84
C ALA A 15 -18.22 5.69 0.62
N CYS A 16 -17.38 6.16 -0.31
CA CYS A 16 -16.07 5.57 -0.58
C CYS A 16 -15.33 5.37 0.75
N VAL A 17 -15.22 4.11 1.18
CA VAL A 17 -14.44 3.78 2.36
C VAL A 17 -12.99 4.12 2.04
N SER A 18 -12.35 4.93 2.88
CA SER A 18 -10.92 5.17 2.75
C SER A 18 -10.20 3.82 2.85
N ALA A 19 -9.14 3.63 2.06
CA ALA A 19 -8.43 2.35 2.02
C ALA A 19 -7.85 1.93 3.38
N TYR A 20 -7.66 2.88 4.30
CA TYR A 20 -7.20 2.71 5.68
C TYR A 20 -7.67 3.92 6.52
N SER A 21 -7.55 3.81 7.85
CA SER A 21 -7.84 4.92 8.76
C SER A 21 -6.63 5.87 8.86
N PRO A 22 -6.81 7.20 8.98
CA PRO A 22 -5.68 8.14 9.08
C PRO A 22 -4.68 7.78 10.19
N GLN A 23 -5.15 7.18 11.28
CA GLN A 23 -4.32 6.75 12.40
C GLN A 23 -3.34 5.61 12.04
N ASP A 24 -3.57 4.90 10.93
CA ASP A 24 -2.75 3.78 10.49
C ASP A 24 -1.54 4.24 9.67
N LEU A 25 -1.47 5.53 9.31
CA LEU A 25 -0.32 6.10 8.62
C LEU A 25 0.94 6.03 9.50
N PRO A 26 2.06 5.51 8.97
CA PRO A 26 3.33 5.57 9.67
C PRO A 26 3.83 7.02 9.72
N MET A 27 4.30 7.45 10.88
CA MET A 27 4.99 8.73 11.03
C MET A 27 6.49 8.51 10.77
N LEU A 28 6.94 8.93 9.59
CA LEU A 28 8.36 8.97 9.24
C LEU A 28 8.80 10.43 9.24
N SER A 29 10.01 10.71 9.70
CA SER A 29 10.59 12.05 9.57
C SER A 29 10.70 12.43 8.10
N SER A 30 10.58 13.72 7.79
CA SER A 30 10.90 14.22 6.46
C SER A 30 12.34 13.80 6.13
N GLU A 31 12.54 13.16 4.98
CA GLU A 31 13.81 12.54 4.52
C GLU A 31 14.15 11.14 5.04
N GLN A 32 13.42 10.59 6.02
CA GLN A 32 13.59 9.18 6.39
C GLN A 32 13.11 8.28 5.25
N ILE A 33 13.94 7.32 4.84
CA ILE A 33 13.64 6.34 3.80
C ILE A 33 13.83 4.95 4.40
N LEU A 34 12.78 4.14 4.36
CA LEU A 34 12.86 2.72 4.66
C LEU A 34 12.97 1.93 3.35
N LEU A 35 13.83 0.90 3.33
CA LEU A 35 14.06 0.06 2.16
C LEU A 35 13.74 -1.41 2.47
N PHE A 36 13.02 -2.04 1.54
CA PHE A 36 12.62 -3.44 1.62
C PHE A 36 12.90 -4.17 0.31
N GLN A 37 13.36 -5.41 0.41
CA GLN A 37 13.25 -6.38 -0.65
C GLN A 37 11.90 -7.10 -0.54
N LEU A 38 11.21 -7.23 -1.67
CA LEU A 38 9.95 -7.94 -1.79
C LEU A 38 10.13 -9.13 -2.74
N ASP A 39 10.04 -10.34 -2.19
CA ASP A 39 10.07 -11.58 -2.97
C ASP A 39 8.66 -12.15 -3.10
N LYS A 40 8.10 -12.09 -4.30
CA LYS A 40 6.84 -12.77 -4.64
C LYS A 40 7.13 -14.26 -4.81
N LEU A 41 6.39 -15.07 -4.07
CA LEU A 41 6.56 -16.51 -4.00
C LEU A 41 5.45 -17.25 -4.78
N ASP A 42 5.80 -18.40 -5.34
CA ASP A 42 4.83 -19.39 -5.83
C ASP A 42 4.23 -20.22 -4.68
N GLU A 43 3.38 -21.19 -5.02
CA GLU A 43 2.74 -22.09 -4.05
C GLU A 43 3.74 -23.04 -3.36
N GLN A 44 4.88 -23.31 -4.00
CA GLN A 44 5.96 -24.16 -3.50
C GLN A 44 6.97 -23.37 -2.65
N GLY A 45 6.85 -22.04 -2.60
CA GLY A 45 7.72 -21.14 -1.85
C GLY A 45 8.95 -20.67 -2.63
N ASN A 46 9.04 -20.92 -3.93
CA ASN A 46 10.13 -20.40 -4.76
C ASN A 46 9.87 -18.93 -5.12
N VAL A 47 10.94 -18.15 -5.27
CA VAL A 47 10.86 -16.75 -5.69
C VAL A 47 10.52 -16.67 -7.18
N LEU A 48 9.35 -16.12 -7.49
CA LEU A 48 8.90 -15.79 -8.84
C LEU A 48 9.45 -14.44 -9.31
N GLN A 49 9.53 -13.48 -8.39
CA GLN A 49 9.93 -12.12 -8.69
C GLN A 49 10.46 -11.42 -7.46
N THR A 50 11.62 -10.78 -7.60
CA THR A 50 12.18 -9.86 -6.61
C THR A 50 11.95 -8.42 -7.07
N SER A 51 11.55 -7.57 -6.13
CA SER A 51 11.40 -6.13 -6.33
C SER A 51 11.90 -5.38 -5.09
N LEU A 52 12.15 -4.08 -5.25
CA LEU A 52 12.48 -3.19 -4.14
C LEU A 52 11.30 -2.29 -3.83
N LEU A 53 11.08 -2.02 -2.54
CA LEU A 53 10.12 -1.03 -2.07
C LEU A 53 10.85 0.01 -1.22
N SER A 54 10.71 1.28 -1.61
CA SER A 54 11.08 2.41 -0.77
C SER A 54 9.86 3.08 -0.17
N ILE A 55 9.95 3.43 1.11
CA ILE A 55 8.94 4.19 1.84
C ILE A 55 9.60 5.45 2.40
N GLN A 56 9.26 6.60 1.85
CA GLN A 56 9.86 7.88 2.19
C GLN A 56 8.88 8.75 2.97
N GLY A 57 9.32 9.34 4.08
CA GLY A 57 8.60 10.39 4.79
C GLY A 57 8.54 11.69 3.98
N GLU A 58 7.36 12.29 3.91
CA GLU A 58 7.12 13.60 3.29
C GLU A 58 6.58 14.62 4.32
N ALA A 59 6.40 15.86 3.89
CA ALA A 59 5.71 16.88 4.68
C ALA A 59 4.27 16.45 5.05
N ASP A 60 3.72 17.09 6.08
CA ASP A 60 2.34 16.89 6.56
C ASP A 60 2.00 15.46 7.00
N GLY A 61 3.03 14.65 7.32
CA GLY A 61 2.85 13.25 7.74
C GLY A 61 2.46 12.31 6.61
N ALA A 62 2.60 12.73 5.36
CA ALA A 62 2.43 11.85 4.20
C ALA A 62 3.65 10.92 4.05
N THR A 63 3.44 9.78 3.38
CA THR A 63 4.55 8.88 2.99
C THR A 63 4.44 8.48 1.53
N ARG A 64 5.57 8.48 0.81
CA ARG A 64 5.65 8.02 -0.58
C ARG A 64 6.14 6.59 -0.63
N TRP A 65 5.41 5.76 -1.34
CA TRP A 65 5.67 4.33 -1.51
C TRP A 65 5.99 4.06 -2.97
N THR A 66 7.20 3.60 -3.26
CA THR A 66 7.65 3.32 -4.63
C THR A 66 8.19 1.90 -4.70
N GLN A 67 7.52 1.05 -5.48
CA GLN A 67 8.01 -0.28 -5.82
C GLN A 67 8.68 -0.25 -7.19
N THR A 68 9.89 -0.79 -7.27
CA THR A 68 10.66 -0.94 -8.52
C THR A 68 11.03 -2.39 -8.75
N ASP A 69 11.07 -2.81 -10.00
CA ASP A 69 11.63 -4.12 -10.35
C ASP A 69 13.17 -4.17 -10.16
N ALA A 70 13.75 -5.32 -10.45
CA ALA A 70 15.19 -5.56 -10.33
C ALA A 70 16.06 -4.66 -11.23
N PHE A 71 15.48 -4.04 -12.27
CA PHE A 71 16.16 -3.11 -13.17
C PHE A 71 15.88 -1.64 -12.82
N GLY A 72 15.15 -1.38 -11.74
CA GLY A 72 14.79 -0.04 -11.28
C GLY A 72 13.55 0.56 -11.95
N ALA A 73 12.84 -0.19 -12.80
CA ALA A 73 11.63 0.32 -13.43
C ALA A 73 10.46 0.35 -12.42
N PRO A 74 9.71 1.47 -12.33
CA PRO A 74 8.66 1.60 -11.32
C PRO A 74 7.44 0.74 -11.67
N GLN A 75 7.05 -0.15 -10.74
CA GLN A 75 5.87 -1.01 -10.85
C GLN A 75 4.64 -0.41 -10.18
N ALA A 76 4.84 0.40 -9.14
CA ALA A 76 3.78 1.07 -8.40
C ALA A 76 4.32 2.30 -7.68
N ARG A 77 3.55 3.40 -7.68
CA ARG A 77 3.86 4.63 -6.95
C ARG A 77 2.61 5.23 -6.34
N PHE A 78 2.61 5.39 -5.02
CA PHE A 78 1.49 5.98 -4.29
C PHE A 78 2.00 6.88 -3.17
N VAL A 79 1.27 7.96 -2.89
CA VAL A 79 1.44 8.74 -1.65
C VAL A 79 0.30 8.38 -0.70
N ALA A 80 0.65 7.95 0.51
CA ALA A 80 -0.27 7.72 1.60
C ALA A 80 -0.54 9.05 2.32
N LYS A 81 -1.82 9.44 2.39
CA LYS A 81 -2.30 10.67 3.05
C LYS A 81 -3.49 10.34 3.95
N SER A 82 -3.90 11.30 4.78
CA SER A 82 -5.05 11.12 5.68
C SER A 82 -6.35 10.74 4.96
N ASN A 83 -6.53 11.14 3.70
CA ASN A 83 -7.69 10.77 2.87
C ASN A 83 -7.48 9.48 2.05
N GLY A 84 -6.39 8.74 2.27
CA GLY A 84 -6.07 7.48 1.61
C GLY A 84 -4.94 7.60 0.57
N TRP A 85 -4.84 6.56 -0.26
CA TRP A 85 -3.83 6.47 -1.32
C TRP A 85 -4.12 7.41 -2.49
N GLN A 86 -3.18 8.29 -2.78
CA GLN A 86 -3.11 9.08 -4.01
C GLN A 86 -2.12 8.42 -4.99
N ARG A 87 -2.47 8.35 -6.28
CA ARG A 87 -1.51 7.96 -7.33
C ARG A 87 -0.41 9.02 -7.44
N ASP A 88 0.82 8.57 -7.63
CA ASP A 88 1.98 9.42 -7.79
C ASP A 88 2.62 9.24 -9.18
N GLY A 89 2.55 10.27 -10.01
CA GLY A 89 3.08 10.25 -11.38
C GLY A 89 2.25 9.44 -12.39
N PHE A 90 2.92 8.92 -13.42
CA PHE A 90 2.32 8.28 -14.60
C PHE A 90 2.36 6.74 -14.60
N VAL A 91 2.77 6.12 -13.49
CA VAL A 91 2.79 4.65 -13.38
C VAL A 91 1.36 4.12 -13.45
N MET A 92 1.14 3.05 -14.23
CA MET A 92 -0.17 2.43 -14.36
C MET A 92 -0.70 1.99 -12.99
N PRO A 93 -2.00 2.13 -12.69
CA PRO A 93 -2.55 1.68 -11.41
C PRO A 93 -2.29 0.20 -11.15
N ASN A 94 -1.59 -0.10 -10.06
CA ASN A 94 -1.30 -1.45 -9.61
C ASN A 94 -2.09 -1.77 -8.33
N ALA A 95 -3.22 -2.47 -8.50
CA ALA A 95 -4.12 -2.79 -7.40
C ALA A 95 -3.52 -3.81 -6.42
N GLU A 96 -2.67 -4.72 -6.90
CA GLU A 96 -1.98 -5.70 -6.08
C GLU A 96 -0.99 -5.01 -5.14
N ALA A 97 -0.15 -4.12 -5.68
CA ALA A 97 0.79 -3.32 -4.89
C ALA A 97 0.07 -2.43 -3.88
N LYS A 98 -1.01 -1.73 -4.29
CA LYS A 98 -1.81 -0.90 -3.36
C LYS A 98 -2.36 -1.71 -2.19
N ARG A 99 -2.82 -2.94 -2.43
CA ARG A 99 -3.30 -3.84 -1.37
C ARG A 99 -2.16 -4.26 -0.44
N LEU A 100 -1.03 -4.69 -1.00
CA LEU A 100 0.16 -5.03 -0.21
C LEU A 100 0.61 -3.85 0.65
N PHE A 101 0.69 -2.65 0.09
CA PHE A 101 1.10 -1.45 0.83
C PHE A 101 0.15 -1.13 1.99
N THR A 102 -1.16 -1.32 1.78
CA THR A 102 -2.16 -1.16 2.84
C THR A 102 -1.95 -2.18 3.97
N GLU A 103 -1.66 -3.44 3.62
CA GLU A 103 -1.36 -4.51 4.60
C GLU A 103 -0.04 -4.27 5.33
N MET A 104 0.92 -3.56 4.71
CA MET A 104 2.20 -3.21 5.32
C MET A 104 2.12 -2.04 6.31
N LEU A 105 1.11 -1.17 6.26
CA LEU A 105 0.97 0.00 7.16
C LEU A 105 1.26 -0.30 8.65
N PRO A 106 0.62 -1.32 9.29
CA PRO A 106 0.88 -1.61 10.70
C PRO A 106 2.33 -2.09 10.97
N TYR A 107 2.97 -2.73 10.01
CA TYR A 107 4.35 -3.20 10.13
C TYR A 107 5.34 -2.04 10.06
N VAL A 108 5.13 -1.12 9.12
CA VAL A 108 5.94 0.10 8.99
C VAL A 108 5.79 0.95 10.25
N LYS A 109 4.56 1.13 10.75
CA LYS A 109 4.29 1.90 11.98
C LYS A 109 4.99 1.33 13.22
N ARG A 110 5.09 0.00 13.34
CA ARG A 110 5.78 -0.68 14.44
C ARG A 110 7.30 -0.76 14.25
N GLY A 111 7.77 -0.64 13.00
CA GLY A 111 9.13 -0.92 12.58
C GLY A 111 9.33 -2.40 12.22
N PHE A 112 10.02 -2.66 11.10
CA PHE A 112 10.44 -4.00 10.70
C PHE A 112 11.74 -4.38 11.39
N ARG A 113 11.77 -5.52 12.07
CA ARG A 113 13.00 -6.07 12.67
C ARG A 113 13.43 -7.41 12.10
N GLN A 114 12.52 -8.10 11.42
CA GLN A 114 12.73 -9.42 10.84
C GLN A 114 11.97 -9.51 9.52
N PRO A 115 12.34 -10.45 8.63
CA PRO A 115 11.56 -10.74 7.45
C PRO A 115 10.13 -11.17 7.82
N GLU A 116 9.14 -10.62 7.13
CA GLU A 116 7.73 -10.90 7.38
C GLU A 116 7.07 -11.37 6.08
N LYS A 117 6.25 -12.42 6.17
CA LYS A 117 5.48 -12.91 5.01
C LYS A 117 4.07 -12.34 5.05
N ILE A 118 3.74 -11.52 4.06
CA ILE A 118 2.37 -11.03 3.83
C ILE A 118 1.85 -11.70 2.56
N ARG A 119 0.83 -12.55 2.71
CA ARG A 119 0.30 -13.39 1.62
C ARG A 119 1.41 -14.26 1.01
N ASN A 120 1.66 -14.11 -0.28
CA ASN A 120 2.74 -14.76 -1.01
C ASN A 120 3.94 -13.83 -1.24
N VAL A 121 4.11 -12.76 -0.46
CA VAL A 121 5.26 -11.86 -0.56
C VAL A 121 6.07 -11.94 0.73
N LEU A 122 7.35 -12.31 0.62
CA LEU A 122 8.32 -12.18 1.70
C LEU A 122 8.90 -10.77 1.66
N ILE A 123 8.82 -10.07 2.78
CA ILE A 123 9.26 -8.68 2.94
C ILE A 123 10.48 -8.70 3.83
N THR A 124 11.64 -8.32 3.28
CA THR A 124 12.92 -8.31 3.99
C THR A 124 13.39 -6.86 4.14
N PRO A 125 13.51 -6.32 5.37
CA PRO A 125 14.09 -4.99 5.57
C PRO A 125 15.56 -4.98 5.17
N LEU A 126 16.00 -3.93 4.47
CA LEU A 126 17.38 -3.79 3.98
C LEU A 126 18.27 -2.92 4.89
N GLU A 127 17.73 -2.37 5.97
CA GLU A 127 18.44 -1.46 6.87
C GLU A 127 19.19 -2.16 8.03
N ASN A 128 19.41 -3.48 7.95
CA ASN A 128 20.14 -4.27 8.95
C ASN A 128 21.11 -5.28 8.29
N GLU A 129 22.22 -4.77 7.74
CA GLU A 129 23.47 -5.54 7.70
C GLU A 129 24.42 -5.07 8.80
#